data_AF-A0A1B6J2T3-F1
#
_entry.id   AF-A0A1B6J2T3-F1
#
_cell.length_a   1.000
_cell.length_b   1.000
_cell.length_c   1.000
_cell.angle_alpha   90.00
_cell.angle_beta   90.00
_cell.angle_gamma   90.00
#
_symmetry.space_group_name_H-M   'P 1'
#
loop_
_entity.id
_entity.type
_entity.pdbx_description
1 polymer ?
#
loop_
_entity_poly.entity_id
_entity_poly.type
_entity_poly.pdbx_seq_one_letter_code
_entity_poly.pdbx_strand_id
1 'polypeptide(L)'
;MDFYKQLSFTLLTFSVFLFVSGTGDELRYVGCFDVAHSVLSKLHKYFYGLDLNKCVNYCAALNTRQAGIHKSENFCYCGDGIDENSERKDDTLCNISCGQDKPGANRTCGGENVMSLYDNFPTLKPTMVDNNISFLLGTAPEGVRLYRSPDLHKYDTLMSTDTFNDFSSDEVDYHYAKNLGFALADGKIYK
;
A
#
# COMPACT_ATOMS: atom_id res chain seq x y z
N MET A 1 66.54 -20.47 27.97
CA MET A 1 67.42 -19.28 27.99
C MET A 1 67.56 -18.92 26.52
N ASP A 2 66.86 -17.94 25.95
CA ASP A 2 66.41 -16.62 26.43
C ASP A 2 65.14 -16.25 25.63
N PHE A 3 63.98 -15.84 26.15
CA PHE A 3 63.59 -14.75 27.06
C PHE A 3 64.23 -13.38 26.72
N TYR A 4 63.37 -12.46 26.24
CA TYR A 4 63.60 -11.04 25.94
C TYR A 4 64.15 -10.66 24.55
N LYS A 5 63.23 -10.49 23.59
CA LYS A 5 63.13 -9.20 22.90
C LYS A 5 61.67 -8.78 22.79
N GLN A 6 61.39 -7.67 23.44
CA GLN A 6 60.10 -7.16 23.86
C GLN A 6 59.69 -6.01 22.93
N LEU A 7 58.37 -5.80 22.80
CA LEU A 7 57.67 -4.64 22.24
C LEU A 7 57.83 -4.36 20.73
N SER A 8 56.77 -4.52 19.95
CA SER A 8 55.85 -3.40 19.67
C SER A 8 54.78 -3.79 18.63
N PHE A 9 53.58 -3.24 18.80
CA PHE A 9 52.43 -3.25 17.88
C PHE A 9 51.52 -4.49 17.82
N THR A 10 50.83 -4.71 18.93
CA THR A 10 49.38 -4.97 18.90
C THR A 10 48.68 -3.86 18.08
N LEU A 11 47.98 -4.22 17.00
CA LEU A 11 46.85 -3.47 16.41
C LEU A 11 46.19 -4.42 15.38
N LEU A 12 45.27 -5.27 15.83
CA LEU A 12 43.83 -5.04 15.63
C LEU A 12 43.47 -4.72 14.17
N THR A 13 43.53 -5.73 13.30
CA THR A 13 42.62 -5.81 12.15
C THR A 13 41.61 -6.93 12.41
N PHE A 14 40.96 -6.87 13.58
CA PHE A 14 39.56 -7.30 13.64
C PHE A 14 38.83 -6.25 12.81
N SER A 15 38.74 -6.49 11.51
CA SER A 15 37.76 -5.82 10.67
C SER A 15 36.43 -6.21 11.26
N VAL A 16 35.97 -5.41 12.22
CA VAL A 16 34.58 -5.31 12.59
C VAL A 16 33.94 -4.88 11.28
N PHE A 17 33.49 -5.87 10.50
CA PHE A 17 32.36 -5.68 9.63
C PHE A 17 31.23 -5.32 10.59
N LEU A 18 31.15 -4.03 10.92
CA LEU A 18 29.89 -3.40 11.21
C LEU A 18 29.08 -3.61 9.94
N PHE A 19 28.42 -4.76 9.86
CA PHE A 19 27.14 -4.82 9.20
C PHE A 19 26.34 -3.76 9.93
N VAL A 20 26.33 -2.55 9.36
CA VAL A 20 25.22 -1.64 9.56
C VAL A 20 24.05 -2.40 8.96
N SER A 21 23.45 -3.25 9.78
CA SER A 21 22.10 -3.72 9.59
C SER A 21 21.29 -2.45 9.63
N GLY A 22 21.10 -1.82 8.45
CA GLY A 22 20.03 -0.87 8.29
C GLY A 22 18.80 -1.60 8.80
N THR A 23 18.26 -1.13 9.92
CA THR A 23 16.98 -1.58 10.44
C THR A 23 15.97 -1.15 9.39
N GLY A 24 15.80 -1.98 8.36
CA GLY A 24 14.62 -1.88 7.51
C GLY A 24 13.46 -2.05 8.47
N ASP A 25 12.64 -0.99 8.62
CA ASP A 25 11.53 -0.93 9.54
C ASP A 25 10.81 -2.28 9.53
N GLU A 26 10.95 -3.02 10.62
CA GLU A 26 10.36 -4.34 10.71
C GLU A 26 8.86 -4.10 10.82
N LEU A 27 8.15 -4.41 9.74
CA LEU A 27 6.70 -4.34 9.66
C LEU A 27 6.12 -5.01 10.92
N ARG A 28 5.42 -4.23 11.74
CA ARG A 28 5.00 -4.62 13.08
C ARG A 28 3.53 -5.01 13.07
N TYR A 29 3.23 -6.19 13.60
CA TYR A 29 1.85 -6.62 13.82
C TYR A 29 1.26 -5.87 15.02
N VAL A 30 0.10 -5.24 14.81
CA VAL A 30 -0.62 -4.47 15.83
C VAL A 30 -1.68 -5.34 16.51
N GLY A 31 -2.39 -6.16 15.75
CA GLY A 31 -3.42 -7.04 16.29
C GLY A 31 -4.46 -7.45 15.26
N CYS A 32 -5.39 -8.30 15.72
CA CYS A 32 -6.55 -8.75 14.96
C CYS A 32 -7.76 -7.86 15.24
N PHE A 33 -8.45 -7.39 14.21
CA PHE A 33 -9.58 -6.47 14.31
C PHE A 33 -10.72 -6.90 13.38
N ASP A 34 -11.95 -6.54 13.70
CA ASP A 34 -13.09 -6.70 12.81
C ASP A 34 -12.97 -5.85 11.52
N VAL A 35 -13.54 -6.31 10.41
CA VAL A 35 -13.30 -5.71 9.06
C VAL A 35 -14.13 -4.48 8.74
N ALA A 36 -15.23 -4.25 9.45
CA ALA A 36 -16.29 -3.36 8.97
C ALA A 36 -16.14 -1.87 9.38
N HIS A 37 -15.38 -1.57 10.44
CA HIS A 37 -15.37 -0.23 11.04
C HIS A 37 -13.98 0.28 11.49
N SER A 38 -12.91 -0.47 11.26
CA SER A 38 -11.76 -0.44 12.16
C SER A 38 -10.57 0.42 11.75
N VAL A 39 -10.63 1.11 10.61
CA VAL A 39 -9.55 2.01 10.19
C VAL A 39 -10.09 3.41 9.88
N LEU A 40 -9.58 4.38 10.63
CA LEU A 40 -9.88 5.81 10.51
C LEU A 40 -9.35 6.30 9.15
N SER A 41 -10.24 6.30 8.14
CA SER A 41 -10.18 7.01 6.83
C SER A 41 -10.94 6.29 5.69
N LYS A 42 -11.50 5.08 5.92
CA LYS A 42 -12.29 4.30 4.92
C LYS A 42 -11.59 4.07 3.57
N LEU A 43 -10.29 4.35 3.46
CA LEU A 43 -9.50 4.09 2.26
C LEU A 43 -9.29 2.58 2.19
N HIS A 44 -9.96 1.95 1.24
CA HIS A 44 -9.84 0.53 1.02
C HIS A 44 -9.68 0.25 -0.48
N LYS A 45 -9.03 -0.87 -0.81
CA LYS A 45 -8.89 -1.33 -2.18
C LYS A 45 -8.96 -2.85 -2.25
N TYR A 46 -9.71 -3.31 -3.24
CA TYR A 46 -9.74 -4.72 -3.64
C TYR A 46 -8.53 -5.04 -4.51
N PHE A 47 -7.87 -6.17 -4.27
CA PHE A 47 -6.72 -6.63 -5.06
C PHE A 47 -6.90 -8.07 -5.54
N TYR A 48 -6.73 -8.31 -6.84
CA TYR A 48 -6.57 -9.68 -7.32
C TYR A 48 -5.27 -10.29 -6.78
N GLY A 49 -5.41 -11.41 -6.05
CA GLY A 49 -4.31 -12.13 -5.41
C GLY A 49 -3.64 -11.27 -4.34
N LEU A 50 -4.40 -10.79 -3.36
CA LEU A 50 -3.89 -9.94 -2.29
C LEU A 50 -2.79 -10.66 -1.48
N ASP A 51 -1.71 -9.94 -1.22
CA ASP A 51 -0.65 -10.30 -0.28
C ASP A 51 -0.30 -9.10 0.60
N LEU A 52 0.49 -9.34 1.65
CA LEU A 52 0.81 -8.31 2.63
C LEU A 52 1.62 -7.16 2.03
N ASN A 53 2.57 -7.45 1.13
CA ASN A 53 3.40 -6.41 0.52
C ASN A 53 2.56 -5.49 -0.37
N LYS A 54 1.61 -6.03 -1.14
CA LYS A 54 0.64 -5.22 -1.90
C LYS A 54 -0.12 -4.27 -1.01
N CYS A 55 -0.62 -4.77 0.13
CA CYS A 55 -1.40 -3.94 1.05
C CYS A 55 -0.54 -2.84 1.69
N VAL A 56 0.62 -3.21 2.25
CA VAL A 56 1.53 -2.25 2.88
C VAL A 56 2.03 -1.20 1.90
N ASN A 57 2.42 -1.61 0.69
CA ASN A 57 2.88 -0.66 -0.35
C ASN A 57 1.77 0.30 -0.77
N TYR A 58 0.53 -0.18 -0.87
CA TYR A 58 -0.62 0.67 -1.15
C TYR A 58 -0.82 1.72 -0.06
N CYS A 59 -0.82 1.31 1.21
CA CYS A 59 -0.97 2.24 2.34
C CYS A 59 0.22 3.19 2.50
N ALA A 60 1.43 2.74 2.18
CA ALA A 60 2.63 3.56 2.13
C ALA A 60 2.53 4.65 1.05
N ALA A 61 2.03 4.32 -0.15
CA ALA A 61 1.83 5.25 -1.25
C ALA A 61 0.72 6.29 -0.96
N LEU A 62 -0.28 5.91 -0.17
CA LEU A 62 -1.28 6.83 0.37
C LEU A 62 -0.77 7.66 1.56
N ASN A 63 0.50 7.47 1.96
CA ASN A 63 1.12 8.14 3.09
C ASN A 63 0.35 7.96 4.42
N THR A 64 -0.28 6.80 4.58
CA THR A 64 -0.96 6.40 5.83
C THR A 64 -0.04 5.57 6.71
N ARG A 65 -0.29 5.55 8.03
CA ARG A 65 0.56 4.85 9.01
C ARG A 65 0.20 3.39 9.27
N GLN A 66 -1.01 2.96 8.92
CA GLN A 66 -1.54 1.64 9.24
C GLN A 66 -2.08 0.95 7.99
N ALA A 67 -1.90 -0.37 7.94
CA ALA A 67 -2.35 -1.25 6.87
C ALA A 67 -3.09 -2.46 7.46
N GLY A 68 -4.39 -2.57 7.17
CA GLY A 68 -5.24 -3.69 7.54
C GLY A 68 -5.45 -4.62 6.35
N ILE A 69 -5.20 -5.92 6.51
CA ILE A 69 -5.34 -6.91 5.45
C ILE A 69 -6.41 -7.95 5.78
N HIS A 70 -7.42 -8.08 4.90
CA HIS A 70 -8.47 -9.11 4.92
C HIS A 70 -8.35 -9.98 3.66
N LYS A 71 -7.47 -10.98 3.71
CA LYS A 71 -7.08 -11.77 2.53
C LYS A 71 -8.18 -12.69 1.99
N SER A 72 -9.08 -13.18 2.85
CA SER A 72 -10.28 -13.95 2.48
C SER A 72 -11.17 -13.20 1.48
N GLU A 73 -11.31 -11.89 1.65
CA GLU A 73 -12.12 -11.03 0.75
C GLU A 73 -11.29 -10.19 -0.20
N ASN A 74 -9.96 -10.33 -0.17
CA ASN A 74 -9.01 -9.57 -0.98
C ASN A 74 -9.08 -8.04 -0.78
N PHE A 75 -9.38 -7.59 0.43
CA PHE A 75 -9.38 -6.17 0.77
C PHE A 75 -8.15 -5.76 1.57
N CYS A 76 -7.60 -4.61 1.20
CA CYS A 76 -6.63 -3.85 1.97
C CYS A 76 -7.27 -2.54 2.46
N TYR A 77 -7.01 -2.18 3.70
CA TYR A 77 -7.50 -0.98 4.38
C TYR A 77 -6.32 -0.14 4.84
N CYS A 78 -6.37 1.17 4.61
CA CYS A 78 -5.30 2.09 4.97
C CYS A 78 -5.83 3.19 5.87
N GLY A 79 -5.01 3.69 6.79
CA GLY A 79 -5.36 4.85 7.60
C GLY A 79 -4.30 5.25 8.61
N ASP A 80 -4.57 6.33 9.34
CA ASP A 80 -3.65 6.91 10.32
C ASP A 80 -3.98 6.56 11.76
N GLY A 81 -5.01 5.72 11.96
CA GLY A 81 -5.47 5.28 13.26
C GLY A 81 -6.56 4.23 13.14
N ILE A 82 -6.91 3.68 14.30
CA ILE A 82 -7.99 2.71 14.47
C ILE A 82 -9.21 3.50 14.94
N ASP A 83 -10.37 3.27 14.34
CA ASP A 83 -11.63 3.89 14.79
C ASP A 83 -11.89 3.56 16.25
N GLU A 84 -12.43 4.50 17.03
CA GLU A 84 -12.71 4.29 18.45
C GLU A 84 -13.73 3.17 18.70
N ASN A 85 -14.59 2.87 17.72
CA ASN A 85 -15.58 1.80 17.76
C ASN A 85 -15.04 0.47 17.21
N SER A 86 -13.77 0.41 16.82
CA SER A 86 -13.13 -0.82 16.38
C SER A 86 -13.04 -1.82 17.53
N GLU A 87 -13.29 -3.09 17.24
CA GLU A 87 -13.18 -4.16 18.23
C GLU A 87 -11.92 -4.99 17.97
N ARG A 88 -10.96 -4.91 18.89
CA ARG A 88 -9.81 -5.84 18.88
C ARG A 88 -10.32 -7.23 19.21
N LYS A 89 -10.05 -8.17 18.30
CA LYS A 89 -10.41 -9.58 18.42
C LYS A 89 -9.23 -10.39 18.96
N ASP A 90 -9.50 -11.63 19.32
CA ASP A 90 -8.43 -12.58 19.68
C ASP A 90 -7.51 -12.80 18.47
N ASP A 91 -6.20 -12.75 18.68
CA ASP A 91 -5.22 -12.89 17.61
C ASP A 91 -5.28 -14.27 16.92
N THR A 92 -5.84 -15.28 17.59
CA THR A 92 -6.09 -16.62 17.01
C THR A 92 -7.16 -16.62 15.92
N LEU A 93 -8.02 -15.58 15.83
CA LEU A 93 -8.99 -15.42 14.76
C LEU A 93 -8.32 -14.96 13.46
N CYS A 94 -7.21 -14.22 13.56
CA CYS A 94 -6.37 -13.87 12.42
C CYS A 94 -5.43 -15.03 12.07
N ASN A 95 -6.01 -16.12 11.59
CA ASN A 95 -5.31 -17.39 11.35
C ASN A 95 -4.90 -17.63 9.90
N ILE A 96 -5.24 -16.72 8.97
CA ILE A 96 -4.87 -16.87 7.56
C ILE A 96 -3.40 -16.48 7.42
N SER A 97 -2.57 -17.41 6.95
CA SER A 97 -1.17 -17.10 6.65
C SER A 97 -1.05 -16.14 5.46
N CYS A 98 -0.18 -15.12 5.60
CA CYS A 98 0.20 -14.27 4.48
C CYS A 98 0.93 -15.03 3.36
N GLY A 99 1.55 -16.18 3.68
CA GLY A 99 2.38 -16.97 2.78
C GLY A 99 3.85 -16.92 3.21
N GLN A 100 4.76 -17.15 2.27
CA GLN A 100 6.21 -17.06 2.49
C GLN A 100 6.66 -15.58 2.48
N ASP A 101 6.16 -14.80 3.42
CA ASP A 101 6.91 -13.62 3.83
C ASP A 101 8.22 -14.12 4.47
N LYS A 102 9.31 -13.35 4.30
CA LYS A 102 10.71 -13.70 4.65
C LYS A 102 10.87 -14.78 5.75
N PRO A 103 11.83 -15.71 5.64
CA PRO A 103 12.03 -16.79 6.63
C PRO A 103 12.04 -16.26 8.07
N GLY A 104 11.16 -16.78 8.92
CA GLY A 104 11.04 -16.40 10.33
C GLY A 104 9.94 -15.36 10.64
N ALA A 105 9.35 -14.72 9.63
CA ALA A 105 8.23 -13.81 9.82
C ALA A 105 6.89 -14.54 9.61
N ASN A 106 6.39 -15.23 10.63
CA ASN A 106 5.07 -15.86 10.57
C ASN A 106 3.99 -14.77 10.68
N ARG A 107 3.59 -14.21 9.53
CA ARG A 107 2.63 -13.11 9.44
C ARG A 107 1.25 -13.62 9.08
N THR A 108 0.24 -13.00 9.68
CA THR A 108 -1.18 -13.30 9.48
C THR A 108 -1.84 -12.23 8.62
N CYS A 109 -2.79 -12.63 7.80
CA CYS A 109 -3.42 -11.81 6.77
C CYS A 109 -4.95 -11.80 6.92
N GLY A 110 -5.40 -11.67 8.18
CA GLY A 110 -6.80 -11.72 8.57
C GLY A 110 -7.31 -13.14 8.86
N GLY A 111 -8.62 -13.27 8.82
CA GLY A 111 -9.38 -14.47 9.17
C GLY A 111 -10.81 -14.37 8.64
N GLU A 112 -11.72 -15.17 9.20
CA GLU A 112 -13.15 -15.03 8.90
C GLU A 112 -13.69 -13.76 9.58
N ASN A 113 -14.11 -12.77 8.79
CA ASN A 113 -14.63 -11.48 9.25
C ASN A 113 -13.67 -10.70 10.18
N VAL A 114 -12.36 -10.91 10.03
CA VAL A 114 -11.32 -10.15 10.75
C VAL A 114 -10.13 -9.85 9.86
N MET A 115 -9.47 -8.72 10.10
CA MET A 115 -8.24 -8.31 9.45
C MET A 115 -7.06 -8.29 10.42
N SER A 116 -5.88 -8.57 9.86
CA SER A 116 -4.61 -8.34 10.56
C SER A 116 -4.15 -6.92 10.30
N LEU A 117 -3.89 -6.15 11.36
CA LEU A 117 -3.41 -4.78 11.27
C LEU A 117 -1.89 -4.71 11.45
N TYR A 118 -1.23 -3.96 10.58
CA TYR A 118 0.20 -3.72 10.60
C TYR A 118 0.53 -2.24 10.56
N ASP A 119 1.67 -1.87 11.14
CA ASP A 119 2.29 -0.55 11.02
C ASP A 119 3.82 -0.66 10.97
N ASN A 120 4.51 0.45 11.22
CA ASN A 120 5.97 0.52 11.14
C ASN A 120 6.48 0.10 9.75
N PHE A 121 5.82 0.60 8.71
CA PHE A 121 6.29 0.54 7.34
C PHE A 121 6.67 1.94 6.86
N PRO A 122 7.60 2.07 5.90
CA PRO A 122 7.99 3.38 5.37
C PRO A 122 6.76 4.07 4.79
N THR A 123 6.39 5.23 5.33
CA THR A 123 5.41 6.07 4.64
C THR A 123 6.13 6.81 3.52
N LEU A 124 5.59 6.72 2.30
CA LEU A 124 6.12 7.46 1.18
C LEU A 124 5.58 8.88 1.33
N LYS A 125 6.42 9.84 1.74
CA LYS A 125 6.09 11.25 1.57
C LYS A 125 5.98 11.48 0.06
N PRO A 126 4.78 11.82 -0.47
CA PRO A 126 4.67 12.18 -1.87
C PRO A 126 5.54 13.41 -2.06
N THR A 127 6.71 13.22 -2.68
CA THR A 127 7.50 14.37 -3.10
C THR A 127 6.80 14.81 -4.37
N MET A 128 6.06 15.92 -4.30
CA MET A 128 5.41 16.50 -5.47
C MET A 128 6.52 16.87 -6.46
N VAL A 129 6.81 15.98 -7.41
CA VAL A 129 7.75 16.25 -8.51
C VAL A 129 6.96 17.04 -9.53
N ASP A 130 7.10 18.35 -9.46
CA ASP A 130 6.40 19.34 -10.27
C ASP A 130 4.86 19.35 -10.09
N ASN A 131 4.29 20.56 -9.97
CA ASN A 131 2.85 20.77 -9.90
C ASN A 131 2.13 20.47 -11.23
N ASN A 132 2.68 19.62 -12.09
CA ASN A 132 2.13 19.23 -13.39
C ASN A 132 1.58 17.81 -13.32
N ILE A 133 0.64 17.59 -12.40
CA ILE A 133 -0.07 16.31 -12.32
C ILE A 133 -1.24 16.33 -13.30
N SER A 134 -1.36 15.26 -14.07
CA SER A 134 -2.53 14.95 -14.88
C SER A 134 -3.16 13.67 -14.34
N PHE A 135 -4.47 13.67 -14.12
CA PHE A 135 -5.19 12.46 -13.72
C PHE A 135 -6.51 12.35 -14.46
N LEU A 136 -6.93 11.11 -14.69
CA LEU A 136 -8.22 10.80 -15.28
C LEU A 136 -9.21 10.46 -14.18
N LEU A 137 -10.43 10.98 -14.31
CA LEU A 137 -11.57 10.56 -13.52
C LEU A 137 -12.67 10.11 -14.48
N GLY A 138 -13.17 8.90 -14.28
CA GLY A 138 -14.43 8.50 -14.85
C GLY A 138 -15.57 8.90 -13.91
N THR A 139 -16.53 9.65 -14.42
CA THR A 139 -17.73 10.05 -13.68
C THR A 139 -18.96 9.49 -14.38
N ALA A 140 -19.85 8.86 -13.62
CA ALA A 140 -21.16 8.47 -14.14
C ALA A 140 -22.13 9.64 -13.96
N PRO A 141 -22.89 10.05 -15.00
CA PRO A 141 -22.97 9.47 -16.34
C PRO A 141 -22.06 10.11 -17.40
N GLU A 142 -21.16 11.03 -17.03
CA GLU A 142 -20.53 11.94 -18.00
C GLU A 142 -19.31 11.38 -18.75
N GLY A 143 -18.75 10.26 -18.30
CA GLY A 143 -17.61 9.58 -18.92
C GLY A 143 -16.25 9.99 -18.36
N VAL A 144 -15.21 9.98 -19.19
CA VAL A 144 -13.82 10.17 -18.76
C VAL A 144 -13.38 11.62 -18.91
N ARG A 145 -12.93 12.22 -17.82
CA ARG A 145 -12.40 13.58 -17.74
C ARG A 145 -10.92 13.58 -17.40
N LEU A 146 -10.15 14.44 -18.08
CA LEU A 146 -8.73 14.70 -17.81
C LEU A 146 -8.57 16.02 -17.09
N TYR A 147 -8.10 15.96 -15.85
CA TYR A 147 -7.75 17.12 -15.04
C TYR A 147 -6.26 17.37 -15.15
N ARG A 148 -5.86 18.66 -15.19
CA ARG A 148 -4.45 19.07 -15.18
C ARG A 148 -4.23 20.14 -14.13
N SER A 149 -3.24 19.89 -13.27
CA SER A 149 -2.73 20.89 -12.34
C SER A 149 -2.02 22.02 -13.12
N PRO A 150 -2.05 23.29 -12.65
CA PRO A 150 -2.55 23.74 -11.34
C PRO A 150 -4.06 24.00 -11.25
N ASP A 151 -4.79 24.07 -12.37
CA ASP A 151 -6.22 24.44 -12.36
C ASP A 151 -7.13 23.20 -12.38
N LEU A 152 -7.39 22.63 -11.20
CA LEU A 152 -8.26 21.47 -11.02
C LEU A 152 -9.77 21.76 -11.19
N HIS A 153 -10.14 23.01 -11.48
CA HIS A 153 -11.52 23.38 -11.81
C HIS A 153 -11.85 23.22 -13.30
N LYS A 154 -10.82 23.00 -14.14
CA LYS A 154 -10.98 22.73 -15.57
C LYS A 154 -10.65 21.28 -15.89
N TYR A 155 -11.35 20.75 -16.88
CA TYR A 155 -11.11 19.40 -17.40
C TYR A 155 -11.36 19.35 -18.91
N ASP A 156 -10.70 18.40 -19.56
CA ASP A 156 -11.07 17.95 -20.91
C ASP A 156 -11.92 16.70 -20.80
N THR A 157 -13.04 16.63 -21.52
CA THR A 157 -13.78 15.37 -21.69
C THR A 157 -13.07 14.54 -22.75
N LEU A 158 -12.48 13.42 -22.36
CA LEU A 158 -11.84 12.48 -23.27
C LEU A 158 -12.84 11.49 -23.87
N MET A 159 -13.87 11.12 -23.11
CA MET A 159 -14.95 10.24 -23.55
C MET A 159 -16.28 10.63 -22.91
N SER A 160 -17.37 10.51 -23.66
CA SER A 160 -18.74 10.68 -23.16
C SER A 160 -19.66 9.67 -23.86
N THR A 161 -20.52 8.98 -23.10
CA THR A 161 -21.63 8.19 -23.66
C THR A 161 -22.80 8.18 -22.67
N ASP A 162 -24.01 8.12 -23.21
CA ASP A 162 -25.26 8.01 -22.43
C ASP A 162 -25.41 6.65 -21.73
N THR A 163 -24.47 5.74 -21.94
CA THR A 163 -24.46 4.38 -21.39
C THR A 163 -23.52 4.21 -20.20
N PHE A 164 -22.80 5.24 -19.74
CA PHE A 164 -21.92 5.15 -18.58
C PHE A 164 -22.69 5.23 -17.25
N ASN A 165 -23.60 4.28 -17.01
CA ASN A 165 -24.45 4.32 -15.81
C ASN A 165 -23.77 3.79 -14.54
N ASP A 166 -22.69 3.01 -14.67
CA ASP A 166 -21.90 2.49 -13.54
C ASP A 166 -20.42 2.60 -13.86
N PHE A 167 -19.73 3.57 -13.25
CA PHE A 167 -18.32 3.84 -13.52
C PHE A 167 -17.50 3.86 -12.23
N SER A 168 -16.45 3.02 -12.14
CA SER A 168 -15.41 3.13 -11.12
C SER A 168 -14.15 3.77 -11.70
N SER A 169 -13.49 4.67 -10.96
CA SER A 169 -12.23 5.28 -11.42
C SER A 169 -11.10 4.25 -11.65
N ASP A 170 -11.21 3.05 -11.08
CA ASP A 170 -10.28 1.94 -11.31
C ASP A 170 -10.41 1.33 -12.74
N GLU A 171 -11.37 1.79 -13.54
CA GLU A 171 -11.68 1.26 -14.89
C GLU A 171 -11.24 2.21 -16.03
N VAL A 172 -10.44 3.23 -15.73
CA VAL A 172 -9.84 4.15 -16.72
C VAL A 172 -8.36 3.90 -16.88
N ASP A 173 -7.86 3.87 -18.13
CA ASP A 173 -6.44 3.92 -18.44
C ASP A 173 -6.12 4.96 -19.53
N TYR A 174 -4.86 5.38 -19.64
CA TYR A 174 -4.41 6.36 -20.61
C TYR A 174 -3.09 5.96 -21.28
N HIS A 175 -3.12 5.82 -22.59
CA HIS A 175 -1.95 5.56 -23.39
C HIS A 175 -1.25 6.88 -23.79
N TYR A 176 -0.32 7.35 -22.94
CA TYR A 176 0.41 8.62 -23.12
C TYR A 176 1.01 8.83 -24.50
N ALA A 177 1.73 7.84 -25.05
CA ALA A 177 2.41 8.00 -26.34
C ALA A 177 1.46 8.13 -27.55
N LYS A 178 0.17 7.80 -27.38
CA LYS A 178 -0.85 7.91 -28.44
C LYS A 178 -1.92 8.96 -28.11
N ASN A 179 -1.87 9.58 -26.93
CA ASN A 179 -2.90 10.48 -26.43
C ASN A 179 -4.31 9.85 -26.54
N LEU A 180 -4.45 8.61 -26.02
CA LEU A 180 -5.71 7.84 -26.08
C LEU A 180 -6.12 7.43 -24.67
N GLY A 181 -7.34 7.77 -24.28
CA GLY A 181 -7.97 7.18 -23.09
C GLY A 181 -8.53 5.79 -23.42
N PHE A 182 -8.72 4.98 -22.39
CA PHE A 182 -9.49 3.74 -22.43
C PHE A 182 -10.38 3.70 -21.20
N ALA A 183 -11.61 3.21 -21.35
CA ALA A 183 -12.54 3.03 -20.26
C ALA A 183 -13.23 1.68 -20.38
N LEU A 184 -13.36 0.93 -19.28
CA LEU A 184 -14.18 -0.27 -19.21
C LEU A 184 -15.50 0.09 -18.55
N ALA A 185 -16.63 -0.12 -19.23
CA ALA A 185 -17.96 0.04 -18.63
C ALA A 185 -18.91 -1.01 -19.22
N ASP A 186 -19.77 -1.60 -18.39
CA ASP A 186 -20.69 -2.67 -18.80
C ASP A 186 -20.01 -3.82 -19.58
N GLY A 187 -18.79 -4.18 -19.19
CA GLY A 187 -18.00 -5.21 -19.85
C GLY A 187 -17.50 -4.86 -21.26
N LYS A 188 -17.59 -3.59 -21.67
CA LYS A 188 -17.11 -3.09 -22.96
C LYS A 188 -16.00 -2.06 -22.79
N ILE A 189 -15.02 -2.12 -23.69
CA ILE A 189 -13.91 -1.16 -23.74
C ILE A 189 -14.28 -0.02 -24.69
N TYR A 190 -14.20 1.20 -24.20
CA TYR A 190 -14.34 2.46 -24.91
C TYR A 190 -12.97 3.10 -25.09
N LYS A 191 -12.79 3.84 -26.18
CA LYS A 191 -11.55 4.48 -26.60
C LYS A 191 -11.85 5.87 -27.15
#